data_AF-A0A2W2H1D6-F1
#
_entry.id   AF-A0A2W2H1D6-F1
#
_cell.length_a   1.000
_cell.length_b   1.000
_cell.length_c   1.000
_cell.angle_alpha   90.00
_cell.angle_beta   90.00
_cell.angle_gamma   90.00
#
_symmetry.space_group_name_H-M   'P 1'
#
loop_
_entity.id
_entity.type
_entity.pdbx_description
1 polymer ?
#
loop_
_entity_poly.entity_id
_entity_poly.type
_entity_poly.pdbx_seq_one_letter_code
_entity_poly.pdbx_strand_id
1 'polypeptide(L)'
;MGKVMSGNVLVPFVTSGNMPTNLGAGTNEPRIIVADFRDCILMGEGNAAPAQLRFDEPLSASLGIRLVSYGYSAFAPGPQPKAISVISGTGLIVPAL
;
A
#
# COMPACT_ATOMS: atom_id res chain seq x y z
N MET A 1 -15.19 -5.96 -2.13
CA MET A 1 -16.40 -5.93 -1.27
C MET A 1 -15.98 -6.37 0.12
N GLY A 2 -16.08 -5.50 1.13
CA GLY A 2 -15.67 -5.75 2.53
C GLY A 2 -14.37 -5.05 2.90
N LYS A 3 -14.26 -4.21 3.94
CA LYS A 3 -15.12 -3.98 5.12
C LYS A 3 -14.95 -2.50 5.52
N VAL A 4 -16.01 -1.68 5.45
CA VAL A 4 -15.99 -0.31 5.98
C VAL A 4 -16.34 -0.40 7.47
N MET A 5 -15.32 -0.56 8.32
CA MET A 5 -15.45 -0.55 9.79
C MET A 5 -15.79 0.85 10.30
N SER A 6 -17.06 1.26 10.22
CA SER A 6 -17.55 2.54 10.73
C SER A 6 -17.19 2.72 12.22
N GLY A 7 -16.09 3.44 12.46
CA GLY A 7 -15.74 4.05 13.73
C GLY A 7 -15.81 5.56 13.56
N ASN A 8 -16.27 6.26 14.59
CA ASN A 8 -16.55 7.71 14.61
C ASN A 8 -15.30 8.58 14.44
N VAL A 9 -14.66 8.49 13.29
CA VAL A 9 -13.68 9.45 12.80
C VAL A 9 -14.34 10.08 11.57
N LEU A 10 -14.52 11.40 11.59
CA LEU A 10 -15.18 12.16 10.51
C LEU A 10 -14.35 12.20 9.20
N VAL A 11 -13.34 11.33 9.06
CA VAL A 11 -12.53 11.18 7.86
C VAL A 11 -12.56 9.73 7.37
N PRO A 12 -12.50 9.49 6.05
CA PRO A 12 -12.43 8.15 5.49
C PRO A 12 -11.22 7.39 6.05
N PHE A 13 -11.44 6.15 6.48
CA PHE A 13 -10.36 5.26 6.89
C PHE A 13 -10.26 4.09 5.91
N VAL A 14 -9.03 3.62 5.69
CA VAL A 14 -8.74 2.45 4.85
C VAL A 14 -7.91 1.48 5.67
N THR A 15 -8.37 0.24 5.78
CA THR A 15 -7.62 -0.83 6.43
C THR A 15 -6.86 -1.63 5.38
N SER A 16 -5.54 -1.80 5.55
CA SER A 16 -4.73 -2.64 4.66
C SER A 16 -3.97 -3.70 5.45
N GLY A 17 -3.80 -4.89 4.86
CA GLY A 17 -3.07 -6.00 5.48
C GLY A 17 -1.55 -5.85 5.43
N ASN A 18 -1.04 -4.88 4.66
CA ASN A 18 0.38 -4.57 4.58
C ASN A 18 0.83 -3.60 5.68
N MET A 19 -0.09 -3.06 6.48
CA MET A 19 0.30 -2.26 7.64
C MET A 19 1.01 -3.14 8.66
N PRO A 20 2.25 -2.80 9.06
CA PRO A 20 2.99 -3.62 9.99
C PRO A 20 2.39 -3.52 11.39
N THR A 21 2.27 -4.67 12.05
CA THR A 21 1.73 -4.83 13.41
C THR A 21 2.79 -5.21 14.44
N ASN A 22 4.05 -5.29 14.03
CA ASN A 22 5.18 -5.77 14.84
C ASN A 22 6.19 -4.67 15.16
N LEU A 23 5.79 -3.40 15.10
CA LEU A 23 6.69 -2.28 15.38
C LEU A 23 6.50 -1.80 16.83
N GLY A 24 7.51 -1.16 17.42
CA GLY A 24 7.45 -0.63 18.79
C GLY A 24 8.12 -1.51 19.85
N ALA A 25 8.16 -1.01 21.09
CA ALA A 25 8.92 -1.63 22.19
C ALA A 25 8.41 -3.03 22.58
N GLY A 26 7.11 -3.29 22.40
CA GLY A 26 6.48 -4.60 22.65
C GLY A 26 6.32 -5.46 21.40
N THR A 27 6.89 -5.06 20.26
CA THR A 27 6.83 -5.75 18.94
C THR A 27 5.42 -6.22 18.53
N ASN A 28 4.36 -5.58 19.01
CA ASN A 28 2.97 -5.98 18.79
C ASN A 28 2.08 -4.74 18.71
N GLU A 29 2.57 -3.71 18.03
CA GLU A 29 1.85 -2.47 17.82
C GLU A 29 1.68 -2.20 16.31
N PRO A 30 0.45 -1.86 15.86
CA PRO A 30 0.17 -1.36 14.53
C PRO A 30 0.62 0.08 14.35
N ARG A 31 0.93 0.46 13.11
CA ARG A 31 1.09 1.86 12.71
C ARG A 31 -0.19 2.36 12.05
N ILE A 32 -0.60 3.57 12.38
CA ILE A 32 -1.71 4.26 11.71
C ILE A 32 -1.12 5.49 11.02
N ILE A 33 -1.39 5.62 9.72
CA ILE A 33 -0.94 6.76 8.92
C ILE A 33 -2.15 7.67 8.70
N VAL A 34 -2.01 8.93 9.09
CA VAL A 34 -2.99 9.98 8.81
C VAL A 34 -2.36 10.94 7.83
N ALA A 35 -2.94 11.01 6.64
CA ALA A 35 -2.45 11.84 5.56
C ALA A 35 -3.60 12.52 4.82
N ASP A 36 -3.35 13.73 4.30
CA ASP A 36 -4.16 14.24 3.20
C ASP A 36 -3.70 13.58 1.89
N PHE A 37 -4.46 12.57 1.45
CA PHE A 37 -4.14 11.82 0.24
C PHE A 37 -4.25 12.64 -1.05
N ARG A 38 -4.85 13.83 -1.01
CA ARG A 38 -4.91 14.74 -2.18
C ARG A 38 -3.55 15.32 -2.52
N ASP A 39 -2.68 15.48 -1.53
CA ASP A 39 -1.30 15.94 -1.69
C ASP A 39 -0.32 14.77 -1.92
N CYS A 40 -0.80 13.53 -1.90
CA CYS A 40 0.00 12.34 -2.14
C CYS A 40 -0.12 11.94 -3.62
N ILE A 41 0.88 12.28 -4.43
CA ILE A 41 0.85 12.00 -5.87
C ILE A 41 1.48 10.64 -6.12
N LEU A 42 0.71 9.73 -6.71
CA LEU A 42 1.21 8.49 -7.28
C LEU A 42 1.55 8.74 -8.75
N MET A 43 2.84 8.73 -9.06
CA MET A 43 3.32 8.76 -10.43
C MET A 43 3.33 7.34 -10.96
N GLY A 44 2.35 6.98 -11.78
CA GLY A 44 2.27 5.68 -12.44
C GLY A 44 2.45 5.83 -13.95
N GLU A 45 3.02 4.82 -14.59
CA GLU A 45 2.98 4.71 -16.05
C GLU A 45 1.55 4.38 -16.52
N GLY A 46 1.00 5.20 -17.43
CA GLY A 46 -0.32 4.98 -18.04
C GLY A 46 -1.49 5.03 -17.04
N ASN A 47 -2.47 4.15 -17.22
CA ASN A 47 -3.69 4.08 -16.40
C ASN A 47 -3.49 3.26 -15.10
N ALA A 48 -2.27 3.22 -14.55
CA ALA A 48 -1.90 2.35 -13.42
C ALA A 48 -2.11 0.85 -13.66
N ALA A 49 -2.31 0.45 -14.92
CA ALA A 49 -2.42 -0.95 -15.33
C ALA A 49 -1.04 -1.45 -15.79
N PRO A 50 -0.58 -2.62 -15.31
CA PRO A 50 0.69 -3.17 -15.75
C PRO A 50 0.63 -3.52 -17.24
N ALA A 51 1.67 -3.15 -17.98
CA ALA A 51 1.83 -3.53 -19.37
C ALA A 51 2.19 -5.02 -19.43
N GLN A 52 1.50 -5.75 -20.31
CA GLN A 52 1.70 -7.17 -20.51
C GLN A 52 2.33 -7.44 -21.88
N LEU A 53 3.46 -8.12 -21.88
CA LEU A 53 4.08 -8.70 -23.07
C LEU A 53 3.88 -10.21 -23.03
N ARG A 54 3.38 -10.76 -24.13
CA ARG A 54 3.20 -12.20 -24.32
C ARG A 54 4.04 -12.65 -25.50
N PHE A 55 4.90 -13.62 -25.26
CA PHE A 55 5.70 -14.28 -26.28
C PHE A 55 5.18 -15.70 -26.42
N ASP A 56 4.49 -15.98 -27.52
CA ASP A 56 3.88 -17.30 -27.79
C ASP A 56 4.90 -18.35 -28.25
N GLU A 57 6.10 -17.92 -28.67
CA GLU A 57 7.19 -18.83 -29.07
C GLU A 57 8.56 -18.33 -28.55
N PRO A 58 8.80 -18.36 -27.23
CA PRO A 58 10.06 -17.91 -26.63
C PRO A 58 11.23 -18.86 -26.92
N LEU A 59 10.96 -20.13 -27.23
CA LEU A 59 11.95 -21.14 -27.61
C LEU A 59 11.29 -22.25 -28.46
N SER A 60 11.57 -22.31 -29.77
CA SER A 60 10.89 -23.22 -30.71
C SER A 60 11.01 -24.72 -30.38
N ALA A 61 11.98 -25.11 -29.54
CA ALA A 61 12.18 -26.49 -29.08
C ALA A 61 11.44 -26.85 -27.77
N SER A 62 10.71 -25.91 -27.16
CA SER A 62 9.99 -26.12 -25.90
C SER A 62 8.60 -25.47 -25.94
N LEU A 63 7.55 -26.24 -25.65
CA LEU A 63 6.19 -25.71 -25.51
C LEU A 63 6.07 -24.91 -24.21
N GLY A 64 6.41 -23.62 -24.25
CA GLY A 64 6.19 -22.69 -23.16
C GLY A 64 5.80 -21.31 -23.70
N ILE A 65 4.89 -20.61 -23.02
CA ILE A 65 4.53 -19.23 -23.31
C ILE A 65 5.18 -18.35 -22.25
N ARG A 66 5.93 -17.32 -22.66
CA ARG A 66 6.54 -16.38 -21.73
C ARG A 66 5.67 -15.14 -21.59
N LEU A 67 5.22 -14.89 -20.37
CA LEU A 67 4.45 -13.70 -20.01
C LEU A 67 5.35 -12.79 -19.15
N VAL A 68 5.49 -11.53 -19.54
CA VAL A 68 6.19 -10.50 -18.78
C VAL A 68 5.21 -9.39 -18.48
N SER A 69 5.04 -9.08 -17.20
CA SER A 69 4.22 -7.96 -16.74
C SER A 69 5.12 -6.95 -16.05
N TYR A 70 5.12 -5.72 -16.53
CA TYR A 70 5.90 -4.63 -15.92
C TYR A 70 5.01 -3.41 -15.68
N GLY A 71 5.36 -2.64 -14.66
CA GLY A 71 4.68 -1.38 -14.34
C GLY A 71 5.60 -0.54 -13.47
N TYR A 72 5.72 0.73 -13.82
CA TYR A 72 6.49 1.69 -13.03
C TYR A 72 5.54 2.51 -12.17
N SER A 73 5.86 2.60 -10.88
CA SER A 73 5.16 3.47 -9.94
C SER A 73 6.16 4.11 -8.99
N ALA A 74 6.01 5.41 -8.77
CA ALA A 74 6.74 6.17 -7.78
C ALA A 74 5.76 6.97 -6.92
N PHE A 75 6.06 7.04 -5.62
CA PHE A 75 5.31 7.86 -4.67
C PHE A 75 6.06 9.17 -4.45
N ALA A 76 5.39 10.30 -4.71
CA ALA A 76 5.93 11.64 -4.48
C ALA A 76 5.02 12.39 -3.49
N PRO A 77 5.49 12.71 -2.27
CA PRO A 77 4.75 13.58 -1.38
C PRO A 77 4.73 15.00 -1.95
N GLY A 78 3.58 15.66 -1.87
CA GLY A 78 3.41 17.05 -2.26
C GLY A 78 4.23 18.02 -1.39
N PRO A 79 4.20 19.34 -1.71
CA PRO A 79 5.05 20.35 -1.08
C PRO A 79 4.77 20.58 0.42
N GLN A 80 3.72 19.97 0.98
CA GLN A 80 3.37 20.07 2.40
C GLN A 80 3.73 18.79 3.16
N PRO A 81 4.99 18.59 3.59
CA PRO A 81 5.42 17.36 4.27
C PRO A 81 4.74 17.17 5.65
N LYS A 82 4.17 18.24 6.22
CA LYS A 82 3.38 18.18 7.47
C LYS A 82 1.99 17.58 7.29
N ALA A 83 1.54 17.34 6.06
CA ALA A 83 0.24 16.75 5.77
C ALA A 83 0.19 15.25 6.05
N ILE A 84 1.34 14.61 6.35
CA ILE A 84 1.45 13.18 6.68
C ILE A 84 1.96 13.05 8.10
N SER A 85 1.28 12.23 8.91
CA SER A 85 1.68 11.91 10.27
C SER A 85 1.48 10.44 10.57
N VAL A 86 2.30 9.91 11.47
CA VAL A 86 2.20 8.53 11.95
C VAL A 86 1.79 8.56 13.41
N ILE A 87 0.70 7.87 13.73
CA ILE A 87 0.29 7.61 15.10
C ILE A 87 0.97 6.31 15.53
N SER A 88 1.77 6.41 16.59
CA SER A 88 2.48 5.31 17.23
C SER A 88 2.61 5.56 18.74
N GLY A 89 2.70 4.51 19.52
CA GLY A 89 2.97 4.50 20.95
C GLY A 89 2.53 3.19 21.61
N THR A 90 2.91 3.03 22.88
CA THR A 90 2.55 1.87 23.70
C THR A 90 1.04 1.70 23.89
N GLY A 91 0.25 2.78 23.73
CA GLY A 91 -1.22 2.72 23.76
C GLY A 91 -1.85 1.95 22.59
N LEU A 92 -1.06 1.56 21.59
CA LEU A 92 -1.49 0.72 20.47
C LEU A 92 -1.00 -0.74 20.61
N ILE A 93 -0.31 -1.09 21.69
CA ILE A 93 0.06 -2.49 21.96
C ILE A 93 -1.22 -3.30 22.17
N VAL A 94 -1.30 -4.47 21.53
CA VAL A 94 -2.41 -5.40 21.73
C VAL A 94 -2.53 -5.71 23.24
N PRO A 95 -3.68 -5.44 23.87
CA PRO A 95 -3.86 -5.73 25.29
C PRO A 95 -3.62 -7.21 25.59
N ALA A 96 -2.76 -7.50 26.56
CA ALA A 96 -2.64 -8.84 27.11
C ALA A 96 -3.90 -9.17 27.92
N LEU A 97 -4.43 -10.37 27.73
CA LEU A 97 -5.52 -10.93 28.53
C LEU A 97 -5.01 -11.41 29.89
#